data_AF-A0A7V9G1L6-F1
#
_entry.id   AF-A0A7V9G1L6-F1
#
_cell.length_a   1.000
_cell.length_b   1.000
_cell.length_c   1.000
_cell.angle_alpha   90.00
_cell.angle_beta   90.00
_cell.angle_gamma   90.00
#
_symmetry.space_group_name_H-M   'P 1'
#
loop_
_entity.id
_entity.type
_entity.pdbx_description
1 polymer ?
#
loop_
_entity_poly.entity_id
_entity_poly.type
_entity_poly.pdbx_seq_one_letter_code
_entity_poly.pdbx_strand_id
1 'polypeptide(L)'
;MAAAGAQVEAFRNALRGAGQALREDAWQRLVDALEDDFNTAAALSVLHEWRASGQVSLLRRGLEVFGLGSLAESETAPAAVRALAERRLEARSTREFEAADRLRAEIEAAGWEVRDVEAGFELVPRR
;
A
#
# COMPACT_ATOMS: atom_id res chain seq x y z
N MET A 1 -0.42 -16.42 12.55
CA MET A 1 -0.97 -15.05 12.49
C MET A 1 0.00 -14.04 11.87
N ALA A 2 1.31 -14.08 12.14
CA ALA A 2 2.29 -13.16 11.53
C ALA A 2 2.31 -13.18 9.98
N ALA A 3 2.17 -14.35 9.35
CA ALA A 3 2.15 -14.47 7.88
C ALA A 3 0.94 -13.75 7.23
N ALA A 4 -0.22 -13.75 7.88
CA ALA A 4 -1.42 -13.06 7.35
C ALA A 4 -1.26 -11.53 7.39
N GLY A 5 -0.68 -10.99 8.47
CA GLY A 5 -0.39 -9.55 8.58
C GLY A 5 0.59 -9.06 7.51
N ALA A 6 1.66 -9.83 7.27
CA ALA A 6 2.62 -9.52 6.22
C ALA A 6 1.98 -9.48 4.82
N GLN A 7 1.03 -10.38 4.53
CA GLN A 7 0.30 -10.39 3.25
C GLN A 7 -0.61 -9.18 3.08
N VAL A 8 -1.31 -8.78 4.13
CA VAL A 8 -2.16 -7.59 4.12
C VAL A 8 -1.35 -6.32 3.81
N GLU A 9 -0.21 -6.13 4.46
CA GLU A 9 0.68 -5.00 4.18
C GLU A 9 1.25 -5.05 2.76
N ALA A 10 1.54 -6.24 2.27
CA ALA A 10 1.96 -6.49 0.90
C ALA A 10 0.93 -5.99 -0.13
N PHE A 11 -0.35 -6.28 0.05
CA PHE A 11 -1.43 -5.80 -0.82
C PHE A 11 -1.63 -4.28 -0.70
N ARG A 12 -1.64 -3.75 0.53
CA ARG A 12 -1.74 -2.29 0.77
C ARG A 12 -0.63 -1.52 0.06
N ASN A 13 0.62 -1.98 0.17
CA ASN A 13 1.76 -1.35 -0.48
C ASN A 13 1.60 -1.31 -2.01
N ALA A 14 1.11 -2.39 -2.63
CA ALA A 14 0.91 -2.43 -4.08
C ALA A 14 -0.18 -1.46 -4.57
N LEU A 15 -1.22 -1.25 -3.76
CA LEU A 15 -2.35 -0.37 -4.10
C LEU A 15 -1.99 1.13 -4.06
N ARG A 16 -0.81 1.51 -3.56
CA ARG A 16 -0.33 2.90 -3.53
C ARG A 16 0.40 3.34 -4.80
N GLY A 17 0.79 2.40 -5.67
CA GLY A 17 1.50 2.69 -6.92
C GLY A 17 0.60 3.18 -8.06
N ALA A 18 1.21 3.81 -9.08
CA ALA A 18 0.53 4.12 -10.33
C ALA A 18 0.24 2.82 -11.11
N GLY A 19 -1.02 2.57 -11.45
CA GLY A 19 -1.45 1.36 -12.12
C GLY A 19 -0.86 1.23 -13.54
N GLN A 20 -0.38 0.04 -13.88
CA GLN A 20 0.04 -0.29 -15.24
C GLN A 20 -1.16 -0.54 -16.16
N ALA A 21 -0.92 -0.51 -17.47
CA ALA A 21 -1.92 -0.86 -18.48
C ALA A 21 -2.49 -2.26 -18.22
N LEU A 22 -3.81 -2.39 -18.38
CA LEU A 22 -4.53 -3.63 -18.17
C LEU A 22 -4.05 -4.67 -19.18
N ARG A 23 -3.73 -5.88 -18.70
CA ARG A 23 -3.56 -7.02 -19.59
C ARG A 23 -4.94 -7.46 -20.09
N GLU A 24 -5.10 -7.56 -21.41
CA GLU A 24 -6.26 -8.22 -22.01
C GLU A 24 -6.42 -9.62 -21.38
N ASP A 25 -7.66 -9.99 -21.08
CA ASP A 25 -8.06 -11.26 -20.45
C ASP A 25 -7.56 -11.53 -19.01
N ALA A 26 -6.88 -10.59 -18.36
CA ALA A 26 -6.45 -10.80 -16.98
C ALA A 26 -7.63 -11.04 -16.03
N TRP A 27 -8.75 -10.35 -16.23
CA TRP A 27 -9.96 -10.53 -15.43
C TRP A 27 -10.60 -11.90 -15.63
N GLN A 28 -10.53 -12.46 -16.85
CA GLN A 28 -11.13 -13.76 -17.16
C GLN A 28 -10.53 -14.88 -16.31
N ARG A 29 -9.21 -14.82 -16.03
CA ARG A 29 -8.56 -15.81 -15.13
C ARG A 29 -9.11 -15.80 -13.70
N LEU A 30 -9.59 -14.66 -13.21
CA LEU A 30 -10.28 -14.61 -11.91
C LEU A 30 -11.68 -15.25 -12.02
N VAL A 31 -12.39 -15.00 -13.12
CA VAL A 31 -13.70 -15.60 -13.39
C VAL A 31 -13.59 -17.13 -13.49
N ASP A 32 -12.67 -17.64 -14.30
CA ASP A 32 -12.45 -19.08 -14.49
C ASP A 32 -12.16 -19.79 -13.15
N ALA A 33 -11.36 -19.16 -12.28
CA ALA A 33 -11.05 -19.69 -10.96
C ALA A 33 -12.29 -19.70 -10.02
N LEU A 34 -13.21 -18.75 -10.17
CA LEU A 34 -14.42 -18.71 -9.35
C LEU A 34 -15.52 -19.63 -9.90
N GLU A 35 -15.58 -19.83 -11.22
CA GLU A 35 -16.49 -20.79 -11.86
C GLU A 35 -16.09 -22.25 -11.58
N ASP A 36 -14.79 -22.51 -11.39
CA ASP A 36 -14.28 -23.79 -10.86
C ASP A 36 -14.55 -23.91 -9.35
N ASP A 37 -15.80 -24.22 -8.98
CA ASP A 37 -16.23 -24.50 -7.60
C ASP A 37 -15.77 -23.47 -6.55
N PHE A 38 -15.82 -22.17 -6.91
CA PHE A 38 -15.34 -21.08 -6.06
C PHE A 38 -13.92 -21.30 -5.54
N ASN A 39 -13.00 -21.77 -6.38
CA ASN A 39 -11.62 -22.06 -6.00
C ASN A 39 -10.85 -20.79 -5.58
N THR A 40 -10.99 -20.44 -4.30
CA THR A 40 -10.40 -19.22 -3.73
C THR A 40 -8.88 -19.28 -3.69
N ALA A 41 -8.27 -20.47 -3.66
CA ALA A 41 -6.82 -20.61 -3.70
C ALA A 41 -6.27 -20.18 -5.08
N ALA A 42 -6.91 -20.61 -6.17
CA ALA A 42 -6.59 -20.16 -7.51
C ALA A 42 -6.86 -18.65 -7.68
N ALA A 43 -8.01 -18.17 -7.22
CA ALA A 43 -8.35 -16.74 -7.28
C ALA A 43 -7.35 -15.86 -6.51
N LEU A 44 -6.93 -16.26 -5.30
CA LEU A 44 -5.89 -15.57 -4.53
C LEU A 44 -4.55 -15.52 -5.26
N SER A 45 -4.20 -16.59 -5.98
CA SER A 45 -2.98 -16.65 -6.81
C SER A 45 -3.03 -15.59 -7.92
N VAL A 46 -4.18 -15.42 -8.58
CA VAL A 46 -4.41 -14.35 -9.56
C VAL A 46 -4.25 -12.95 -8.94
N LEU A 47 -4.80 -12.71 -7.73
CA LEU A 47 -4.61 -11.44 -7.03
C LEU A 47 -3.14 -11.17 -6.70
N HIS A 48 -2.38 -12.19 -6.28
CA HIS A 48 -0.95 -12.07 -6.04
C HIS A 48 -0.15 -11.72 -7.31
N GLU A 49 -0.53 -12.27 -8.45
CA GLU A 49 0.08 -11.91 -9.74
C GLU A 49 -0.20 -10.45 -10.11
N TRP A 50 -1.45 -9.97 -9.96
CA TRP A 50 -1.78 -8.57 -10.22
C TRP A 50 -1.02 -7.62 -9.30
N ARG A 51 -0.87 -7.99 -8.03
CA ARG A 51 -0.01 -7.28 -7.07
C ARG A 51 1.44 -7.21 -7.56
N ALA A 52 2.02 -8.35 -7.96
CA ALA A 52 3.41 -8.42 -8.39
C ALA A 52 3.68 -7.68 -9.71
N SER A 53 2.67 -7.58 -10.58
CA SER A 53 2.74 -6.89 -11.88
C SER A 53 2.26 -5.44 -11.86
N GLY A 54 1.90 -4.89 -10.68
CA GLY A 54 1.44 -3.50 -10.58
C GLY A 54 0.10 -3.22 -11.28
N GLN A 55 -0.74 -4.25 -11.48
CA GLN A 55 -2.08 -4.13 -12.06
C GLN A 55 -3.09 -3.65 -11.00
N VAL A 56 -2.86 -2.44 -10.48
CA VAL A 56 -3.56 -1.87 -9.31
C VAL A 56 -5.09 -1.83 -9.50
N SER A 57 -5.56 -1.47 -10.68
CA SER A 57 -7.01 -1.38 -10.97
C SER A 57 -7.70 -2.76 -10.91
N LEU A 58 -7.05 -3.81 -11.43
CA LEU A 58 -7.58 -5.18 -11.33
C LEU A 58 -7.53 -5.69 -9.90
N LEU A 59 -6.41 -5.44 -9.20
CA LEU A 59 -6.25 -5.84 -7.81
C LEU A 59 -7.34 -5.22 -6.91
N ARG A 60 -7.62 -3.92 -7.06
CA ARG A 60 -8.67 -3.23 -6.32
C ARG A 60 -10.03 -3.89 -6.55
N ARG A 61 -10.42 -4.05 -7.81
CA ARG A 61 -11.71 -4.67 -8.19
C ARG A 61 -11.80 -6.13 -7.71
N GLY A 62 -10.70 -6.88 -7.78
CA GLY A 62 -10.65 -8.26 -7.29
C GLY A 62 -10.85 -8.35 -5.78
N LEU A 63 -10.19 -7.49 -5.00
CA LEU A 63 -10.35 -7.44 -3.54
C LEU A 63 -11.77 -7.08 -3.12
N GLU A 64 -12.49 -6.25 -3.88
CA GLU A 64 -13.91 -5.94 -3.64
C GLU A 64 -14.79 -7.19 -3.72
N VAL A 65 -14.54 -8.11 -4.66
CA VAL A 65 -15.27 -9.39 -4.77
C VAL A 65 -15.16 -10.22 -3.49
N PHE A 66 -14.01 -10.15 -2.81
CA PHE A 66 -13.76 -10.83 -1.54
C PHE A 66 -14.20 -10.02 -0.30
N GLY A 67 -14.82 -8.85 -0.46
CA GLY A 67 -15.15 -7.96 0.66
C GLY A 67 -13.93 -7.32 1.33
N LEU A 68 -12.77 -7.33 0.66
CA LEU A 68 -11.49 -6.80 1.14
C LEU A 68 -11.17 -5.41 0.54
N GLY A 69 -12.18 -4.71 0.01
CA GLY A 69 -12.03 -3.38 -0.61
C GLY A 69 -11.39 -2.33 0.32
N SER A 70 -11.59 -2.46 1.64
CA SER A 70 -10.98 -1.57 2.64
C SER A 70 -9.45 -1.65 2.68
N LEU A 71 -8.84 -2.69 2.11
CA LEU A 71 -7.38 -2.74 1.93
C LEU A 71 -6.87 -1.71 0.93
N ALA A 72 -7.75 -1.23 0.05
CA ALA A 72 -7.47 -0.23 -0.97
C ALA A 72 -7.78 1.20 -0.52
N GLU A 73 -8.30 1.37 0.71
CA GLU A 73 -8.46 2.66 1.36
C GLU A 73 -7.10 3.13 1.90
N SER A 74 -6.62 4.26 1.42
CA SER A 74 -5.47 4.95 1.99
C SER A 74 -5.95 5.87 3.12
N GLU A 75 -5.48 5.60 4.32
CA GLU A 75 -5.69 6.51 5.44
C GLU A 75 -4.83 7.76 5.21
N THR A 76 -5.47 8.94 5.22
CA THR A 76 -4.75 10.20 5.00
C THR A 76 -4.19 10.70 6.33
N ALA A 77 -2.88 10.96 6.36
CA ALA A 77 -2.24 11.50 7.55
C ALA A 77 -2.85 12.85 7.98
N PRO A 78 -3.08 13.05 9.30
CA PRO A 78 -3.49 14.35 9.82
C PRO A 78 -2.53 15.46 9.40
N ALA A 79 -3.06 16.68 9.24
CA ALA A 79 -2.25 17.83 8.82
C ALA A 79 -1.01 18.08 9.71
N ALA A 80 -1.13 17.82 11.02
CA ALA A 80 -0.02 17.91 11.95
C ALA A 80 1.12 16.93 11.63
N VAL A 81 0.79 15.66 11.33
CA VAL A 81 1.78 14.63 10.97
C VAL A 81 2.44 14.96 9.63
N ARG A 82 1.66 15.46 8.66
CA ARG A 82 2.20 15.93 7.38
C ARG A 82 3.19 17.09 7.56
N ALA A 83 2.85 18.06 8.41
CA ALA A 83 3.76 19.18 8.72
C ALA A 83 5.07 18.72 9.37
N LEU A 84 5.04 17.69 10.23
CA LEU A 84 6.26 17.07 10.76
C LEU A 84 7.11 16.43 9.67
N ALA A 85 6.48 15.75 8.71
CA ALA A 85 7.18 15.12 7.59
C ALA A 85 7.80 16.16 6.63
N GLU A 86 7.11 17.27 6.37
CA GLU A 86 7.64 18.40 5.59
C GLU A 86 8.86 19.03 6.28
N ARG A 87 8.77 19.32 7.58
CA ARG A 87 9.91 19.83 8.37
C ARG A 87 11.09 18.86 8.40
N ARG A 88 10.81 17.54 8.41
CA ARG A 88 11.86 16.52 8.35
C ARG A 88 12.57 16.56 7.01
N LEU A 89 11.83 16.71 5.91
CA LEU A 89 12.39 16.82 4.57
C LEU A 89 13.32 18.04 4.45
N GLU A 90 12.91 19.18 5.02
CA GLU A 90 13.74 20.38 5.12
C GLU A 90 15.00 20.16 5.96
N ALA A 91 14.88 19.58 7.17
CA ALA A 91 16.02 19.24 8.00
C ALA A 91 17.02 18.30 7.28
N ARG A 92 16.53 17.37 6.45
CA ARG A 92 17.40 16.53 5.62
C ARG A 92 18.10 17.33 4.52
N SER A 93 17.43 18.28 3.89
CA SER A 93 18.03 19.10 2.83
C SER A 93 19.10 20.06 3.38
N THR A 94 18.94 20.53 4.61
CA THR A 94 19.93 21.35 5.33
C THR A 94 20.99 20.53 6.07
N ARG A 95 20.95 19.20 5.97
CA ARG A 95 21.87 18.24 6.64
C ARG A 95 21.80 18.28 8.18
N GLU A 96 20.68 18.71 8.74
CA GLU A 96 20.37 18.65 10.17
C GLU A 96 19.85 17.26 10.57
N PHE A 97 20.73 16.25 10.55
CA PHE A 97 20.35 14.86 10.74
C PHE A 97 19.69 14.59 12.11
N GLU A 98 20.18 15.21 13.19
CA GLU A 98 19.55 15.05 14.51
C GLU A 98 18.12 15.60 14.56
N ALA A 99 17.87 16.73 13.89
CA ALA A 99 16.53 17.30 13.82
C ALA A 99 15.59 16.39 13.01
N ALA A 100 16.10 15.83 11.89
CA ALA A 100 15.36 14.88 11.08
C ALA A 100 14.99 13.60 11.85
N ASP A 101 15.90 13.08 12.69
CA ASP A 101 15.63 11.89 13.51
C ASP A 101 14.65 12.17 14.65
N ARG A 102 14.71 13.34 15.30
CA ARG A 102 13.68 13.75 16.28
C ARG A 102 12.30 13.83 15.65
N LEU A 103 12.19 14.48 14.48
CA LEU A 103 10.92 14.59 13.75
C LEU A 103 10.38 13.23 13.30
N ARG A 104 11.27 12.29 12.91
CA ARG A 104 10.86 10.90 12.61
C ARG A 104 10.25 10.24 13.85
N ALA A 105 10.87 10.37 15.03
CA ALA A 105 10.33 9.81 16.25
C ALA A 105 8.96 10.40 16.63
N GLU A 106 8.74 11.70 16.40
CA GLU A 106 7.44 12.35 16.61
C GLU A 106 6.35 11.81 15.65
N ILE A 107 6.69 11.61 14.38
CA ILE A 107 5.78 10.99 13.39
C ILE A 107 5.43 9.56 13.82
N GLU A 108 6.43 8.79 14.26
CA GLU A 108 6.26 7.43 14.79
C GLU A 108 5.37 7.38 16.04
N ALA A 109 5.57 8.31 16.98
CA ALA A 109 4.75 8.44 18.17
C ALA A 109 3.29 8.81 17.85
N ALA A 110 3.05 9.52 16.75
CA ALA A 110 1.71 9.82 16.24
C ALA A 110 1.04 8.61 15.55
N GLY A 111 1.71 7.45 15.47
CA GLY A 111 1.19 6.25 14.82
C GLY A 111 1.39 6.24 13.31
N TRP A 112 2.40 6.97 12.80
CA TRP A 112 2.71 7.03 11.38
C TRP A 112 4.18 6.69 11.12
N GLU A 113 4.48 6.13 9.96
CA GLU A 113 5.83 5.90 9.47
C GLU A 113 6.04 6.79 8.24
N VAL A 114 7.19 7.46 8.19
CA VAL A 114 7.59 8.27 7.03
C VAL A 114 8.54 7.46 6.15
N ARG A 115 8.14 7.22 4.90
CA ARG A 115 8.94 6.55 3.88
C ARG A 115 9.44 7.59 2.89
N ASP A 116 10.76 7.60 2.67
CA ASP A 116 11.36 8.47 1.67
C ASP A 116 11.15 7.87 0.27
N VAL A 117 10.59 8.65 -0.64
CA VAL A 117 10.32 8.26 -2.03
C VAL A 117 10.90 9.30 -2.98
N GLU A 118 11.10 8.96 -4.25
CA GLU A 118 11.71 9.87 -5.23
C GLU A 118 10.97 11.22 -5.37
N ALA A 119 9.64 11.20 -5.19
CA ALA A 119 8.78 12.38 -5.24
C ALA A 119 8.67 13.16 -3.91
N GLY A 120 9.46 12.81 -2.87
CA GLY A 120 9.45 13.46 -1.56
C GLY A 120 9.30 12.45 -0.42
N PHE A 121 8.12 12.38 0.18
CA PHE A 121 7.83 11.45 1.27
C PHE A 121 6.42 10.87 1.16
N GLU A 122 6.26 9.67 1.69
CA GLU A 122 4.98 8.99 1.87
C GLU A 122 4.75 8.73 3.36
N LEU A 123 3.53 9.00 3.85
CA LEU A 123 3.13 8.71 5.21
C LEU A 123 2.23 7.48 5.23
N VAL A 124 2.61 6.48 6.02
CA VAL A 124 1.84 5.25 6.17
C VAL A 124 1.47 5.04 7.64
N PRO A 125 0.24 4.59 7.94
CA PRO A 125 -0.14 4.27 9.31
C PRO A 125 0.74 3.14 9.86
N ARG A 126 1.24 3.32 11.09
CA ARG A 126 1.94 2.29 11.85
C ARG A 126 0.88 1.47 12.60
N ARG A 127 0.61 0.26 12.12
CA ARG A 127 -0.37 -0.68 12.70
C ARG A 127 0.30 -1.88 13.35
#